data_AF-A0A4Q4DNM6-F1
#
_entry.id   AF-A0A4Q4DNM6-F1
#
_cell.length_a   1.000
_cell.length_b   1.000
_cell.length_c   1.000
_cell.angle_alpha   90.00
_cell.angle_beta   90.00
_cell.angle_gamma   90.00
#
_symmetry.space_group_name_H-M   'P 1'
#
loop_
_entity.id
_entity.type
_entity.pdbx_description
1 polymer ?
#
loop_
_entity_poly.entity_id
_entity_poly.type
_entity_poly.pdbx_seq_one_letter_code
_entity_poly.pdbx_strand_id
1 'polypeptide(L)'
;MSTQPAPVEYLYGIDSTVDDDSTHYQPPRVVKFRIIKKTPKRVYYEINGWTRFVDRQRLEADGKVLRLSGGWWEPDLTVYLSEPVIHRPQAPSLSELKAAMTAAHPDRGGTDDAFTAAFERYERARSQASR
;
A
#
# COMPACT_ATOMS: atom_id res chain seq x y z
N MET A 1 8.59 27.10 -31.59
CA MET A 1 7.66 25.96 -31.48
C MET A 1 7.83 25.35 -30.10
N SER A 2 6.90 25.61 -29.19
CA SER A 2 6.97 25.10 -27.82
C SER A 2 6.55 23.64 -27.82
N THR A 3 7.48 22.72 -27.64
CA THR A 3 7.21 21.28 -27.51
C THR A 3 6.49 21.07 -26.18
N GLN A 4 5.15 20.96 -26.20
CA GLN A 4 4.41 20.52 -25.02
C GLN A 4 4.87 19.09 -24.69
N PRO A 5 5.31 18.82 -23.44
CA PRO A 5 5.58 17.45 -23.04
C PRO A 5 4.28 16.66 -23.17
N ALA A 6 4.31 15.56 -23.93
CA ALA A 6 3.17 14.67 -24.05
C ALA A 6 2.66 14.28 -22.64
N PRO A 7 1.34 14.18 -22.42
CA PRO A 7 0.80 13.78 -21.13
C PRO A 7 1.43 12.44 -20.72
N VAL A 8 2.14 12.43 -19.59
CA VAL A 8 2.73 11.21 -19.06
C VAL A 8 1.60 10.39 -18.47
N GLU A 9 1.24 9.33 -19.18
CA GLU A 9 0.23 8.39 -18.71
C GLU A 9 0.85 7.35 -17.78
N TYR A 10 0.13 6.98 -16.73
CA TYR A 10 0.59 6.03 -15.73
C TYR A 10 -0.31 4.81 -15.67
N LEU A 11 0.30 3.67 -15.36
CA LEU A 11 -0.38 2.52 -14.80
C LEU A 11 -0.06 2.42 -13.32
N TYR A 12 -0.89 1.72 -12.57
CA TYR A 12 -0.75 1.65 -11.13
C TYR A 12 -0.58 0.19 -10.68
N GLY A 13 0.25 -0.02 -9.68
CA GLY A 13 0.43 -1.29 -8.99
C GLY A 13 0.29 -1.13 -7.49
N ILE A 14 0.28 -2.25 -6.78
CA ILE A 14 0.28 -2.25 -5.31
C ILE A 14 1.56 -2.95 -4.87
N ASP A 15 2.44 -2.17 -4.25
CA ASP A 15 3.62 -2.72 -3.59
C ASP A 15 3.21 -3.20 -2.20
N SER A 16 3.18 -4.53 -2.06
CA SER A 16 2.94 -5.24 -0.81
C SER A 16 4.20 -5.95 -0.33
N THR A 17 5.40 -5.52 -0.73
CA THR A 17 6.63 -6.03 -0.14
C THR A 17 6.67 -5.63 1.34
N VAL A 18 6.19 -6.55 2.17
CA VAL A 18 6.30 -6.47 3.63
C VAL A 18 7.72 -6.90 3.96
N ASP A 19 8.55 -5.98 4.45
CA ASP A 19 9.66 -6.38 5.30
C ASP A 19 9.01 -6.92 6.58
N ASP A 20 8.98 -8.25 6.71
CA ASP A 20 8.42 -8.98 7.86
C ASP A 20 9.37 -8.93 9.07
N ASP A 21 9.99 -7.78 9.28
CA ASP A 21 10.60 -7.45 10.55
C ASP A 21 9.60 -6.57 11.30
N SER A 22 9.21 -7.04 12.48
CA SER A 22 8.26 -6.41 13.42
C SER A 22 8.52 -4.93 13.76
N THR A 23 9.62 -4.36 13.27
CA THR A 23 10.07 -2.97 13.38
C THR A 23 9.75 -2.09 12.16
N HIS A 24 9.47 -2.65 10.98
CA HIS A 24 9.39 -1.92 9.71
C HIS A 24 8.13 -2.23 8.87
N TYR A 25 6.97 -2.38 9.50
CA TYR A 25 5.71 -2.48 8.75
C TYR A 25 5.54 -1.26 7.82
N GLN A 26 5.72 -1.46 6.52
CA GLN A 26 5.35 -0.49 5.49
C GLN A 26 3.94 -0.86 4.98
N PRO A 27 2.95 0.05 5.11
CA PRO A 27 1.62 -0.23 4.60
C PRO A 27 1.67 -0.35 3.08
N PRO A 28 0.84 -1.23 2.48
CA PRO A 28 0.76 -1.36 1.03
C PRO A 28 0.59 0.02 0.38
N ARG A 29 1.41 0.30 -0.62
CA ARG A 29 1.43 1.60 -1.31
C ARG A 29 1.15 1.43 -2.78
N VAL A 30 0.47 2.43 -3.33
CA VAL A 30 0.28 2.49 -4.78
C VAL A 30 1.60 2.93 -5.41
N VAL A 31 2.07 2.16 -6.38
CA VAL A 31 3.24 2.49 -7.20
C VAL A 31 2.76 2.89 -8.59
N LYS A 32 3.34 3.96 -9.13
CA LYS A 32 3.03 4.47 -10.46
C LYS A 32 4.08 3.98 -11.45
N PHE A 33 3.64 3.34 -12.52
CA PHE A 33 4.48 2.90 -13.63
C PHE A 33 4.27 3.81 -14.82
N ARG A 34 5.35 4.39 -15.33
CA ARG A 34 5.28 5.26 -16.50
C ARG A 34 4.98 4.43 -17.74
N ILE A 35 3.95 4.82 -18.50
CA ILE A 35 3.67 4.23 -19.80
C ILE A 35 4.70 4.74 -20.80
N ILE A 36 5.39 3.81 -21.46
CA ILE A 36 6.40 4.12 -22.48
C ILE A 36 5.76 4.10 -23.87
N LYS A 37 4.85 3.14 -24.11
CA LYS A 37 4.22 2.94 -25.42
C LYS A 37 2.86 2.28 -25.29
N LYS A 38 1.88 2.77 -26.05
CA LYS A 38 0.58 2.11 -26.22
C LYS A 38 0.43 1.60 -27.64
N THR A 39 -0.06 0.37 -27.75
CA THR A 39 -0.44 -0.28 -29.00
C THR A 39 -1.88 -0.76 -28.88
N PRO A 40 -2.55 -1.15 -29.98
CA PRO A 40 -3.92 -1.66 -29.89
C PRO A 40 -4.07 -2.89 -28.98
N LYS A 41 -3.03 -3.73 -28.87
CA LYS A 41 -3.06 -4.97 -28.08
C LYS A 41 -2.35 -4.86 -26.73
N ARG A 42 -1.35 -3.98 -26.59
CA ARG A 42 -0.46 -3.94 -25.44
C ARG A 42 -0.19 -2.53 -24.96
N VAL A 43 -0.09 -2.38 -23.64
CA VAL A 43 0.47 -1.20 -22.97
C VAL A 43 1.84 -1.59 -22.42
N TYR A 44 2.87 -0.85 -22.79
CA TYR A 44 4.24 -1.01 -22.31
C TYR A 44 4.53 0.04 -21.26
N TYR A 45 5.13 -0.38 -20.15
CA TYR A 45 5.47 0.50 -19.03
C TYR A 45 6.84 0.15 -18.45
N GLU A 46 7.41 1.11 -17.74
CA GLU A 46 8.70 0.97 -17.08
C GLU A 46 8.56 0.61 -15.60
N ILE A 47 9.36 -0.33 -15.14
CA ILE A 47 9.52 -0.68 -13.73
C ILE A 47 10.99 -1.01 -13.45
N ASN A 48 11.60 -0.30 -12.49
CA ASN A 48 13.00 -0.52 -12.07
C ASN A 48 14.01 -0.58 -13.25
N GLY A 49 13.82 0.27 -14.28
CA GLY A 49 14.67 0.29 -15.48
C GLY A 49 14.36 -0.81 -16.51
N TRP A 50 13.38 -1.66 -16.25
CA TRP A 50 12.93 -2.71 -17.16
C TRP A 50 11.62 -2.32 -17.85
N THR A 51 11.49 -2.66 -19.12
CA THR A 51 10.22 -2.51 -19.85
C THR A 51 9.39 -3.78 -19.70
N ARG A 52 8.15 -3.64 -19.23
CA ARG A 52 7.15 -4.71 -19.18
C ARG A 52 5.91 -4.33 -19.98
N PHE A 53 5.00 -5.29 -20.18
CA PHE A 53 3.77 -5.06 -20.92
C PHE A 53 2.57 -5.79 -20.33
N VAL A 54 1.38 -5.23 -20.52
CA VAL A 54 0.09 -5.85 -20.23
C VAL A 54 -0.82 -5.79 -21.45
N ASP A 55 -1.83 -6.68 -21.48
CA ASP A 55 -2.88 -6.64 -22.49
C ASP A 55 -3.74 -5.38 -22.32
N ARG A 56 -3.80 -4.57 -23.38
CA ARG A 56 -4.54 -3.31 -23.35
C ARG A 56 -6.05 -3.52 -23.31
N GLN A 57 -6.56 -4.46 -24.10
CA GLN A 57 -7.99 -4.66 -24.24
C GLN A 57 -8.57 -5.17 -22.93
N ARG A 58 -7.86 -6.10 -22.28
CA ARG A 58 -8.27 -6.61 -20.98
C ARG A 58 -8.15 -5.56 -19.88
N LEU A 59 -7.10 -4.75 -19.91
CA LEU A 59 -6.93 -3.65 -18.96
C LEU A 59 -8.02 -2.58 -19.09
N GLU A 60 -8.40 -2.21 -20.31
CA GLU A 60 -9.46 -1.23 -20.57
C GLU A 60 -10.86 -1.79 -20.26
N ALA A 61 -11.09 -3.08 -20.48
CA ALA A 61 -12.36 -3.74 -20.17
C ALA A 61 -12.59 -3.96 -18.67
N ASP A 62 -11.57 -4.48 -17.97
CA ASP A 62 -11.70 -4.89 -16.56
C ASP A 62 -11.21 -3.80 -15.58
N GLY A 63 -10.56 -2.75 -16.09
CA GLY A 63 -9.89 -1.71 -15.30
C GLY A 63 -8.59 -2.17 -14.61
N LYS A 64 -8.30 -3.48 -14.65
CA LYS A 64 -7.10 -4.10 -14.10
C LYS A 64 -6.73 -5.38 -14.85
N VAL A 65 -5.45 -5.71 -14.84
CA VAL A 65 -4.93 -6.98 -15.39
C VAL A 65 -4.01 -7.63 -14.38
N LEU A 66 -4.26 -8.90 -14.10
CA LEU A 66 -3.31 -9.77 -13.42
C LEU A 66 -2.29 -10.26 -14.45
N ARG A 67 -1.01 -9.99 -14.22
CA ARG A 67 0.06 -10.59 -15.01
C ARG A 67 0.42 -11.95 -14.43
N LEU A 68 0.60 -12.93 -15.30
CA LEU A 68 1.26 -14.19 -14.95
C LEU A 68 2.74 -13.89 -14.68
N SER A 69 3.13 -13.82 -13.40
CA SER A 69 4.52 -13.65 -12.98
C SER A 69 4.95 -14.72 -11.99
N GLY A 70 6.27 -14.92 -11.87
CA GLY A 70 6.87 -15.90 -10.98
C GLY A 70 6.89 -15.50 -9.50
N GLY A 71 6.64 -14.24 -9.17
CA GLY A 71 6.64 -13.75 -7.78
C GLY A 71 5.32 -13.09 -7.40
N TRP A 72 4.67 -13.57 -6.34
CA TRP A 72 3.46 -12.96 -5.79
C TRP A 72 3.71 -11.60 -5.10
N TRP A 73 4.98 -11.26 -4.85
CA TRP A 73 5.42 -10.02 -4.20
C TRP A 73 5.72 -8.87 -5.17
N GLU A 74 5.62 -9.08 -6.48
CA GLU A 74 5.93 -8.04 -7.44
C GLU A 74 4.86 -6.94 -7.43
N PRO A 75 5.25 -5.65 -7.37
CA PRO A 75 4.30 -4.55 -7.25
C PRO A 75 3.41 -4.38 -8.49
N ASP A 76 3.81 -4.95 -9.63
CA ASP A 76 3.09 -4.96 -10.89
C ASP A 76 2.51 -6.35 -11.25
N LEU A 77 2.34 -7.22 -10.25
CA LEU A 77 1.57 -8.46 -10.41
C LEU A 77 0.14 -8.16 -10.86
N THR A 78 -0.50 -7.18 -10.20
CA THR A 78 -1.79 -6.62 -10.65
C THR A 78 -1.56 -5.18 -11.07
N VAL A 79 -1.91 -4.88 -12.32
CA VAL A 79 -1.78 -3.56 -12.90
C VAL A 79 -3.16 -2.95 -13.08
N TYR A 80 -3.34 -1.73 -12.62
CA TYR A 80 -4.60 -0.98 -12.65
C TYR A 80 -4.49 0.19 -13.62
N LEU A 81 -5.60 0.47 -14.31
CA LEU A 81 -5.72 1.61 -15.21
C LEU A 81 -5.84 2.94 -14.45
N SER A 82 -6.51 2.91 -13.29
CA SER A 82 -6.69 4.04 -12.39
C SER A 82 -6.01 3.77 -11.05
N GLU A 83 -5.71 4.84 -10.30
CA GLU A 83 -5.12 4.73 -8.97
C GLU A 83 -6.04 3.92 -8.04
N PRO A 84 -5.63 2.71 -7.58
CA PRO A 84 -6.47 1.90 -6.72
C PRO A 84 -6.55 2.52 -5.32
N VAL A 85 -7.75 2.54 -4.74
CA VAL A 85 -7.94 2.97 -3.36
C VAL A 85 -7.52 1.83 -2.43
N ILE A 86 -6.42 2.02 -1.69
CA ILE A 86 -5.99 1.10 -0.65
C ILE A 86 -6.69 1.50 0.64
N HIS A 87 -7.65 0.69 1.09
CA HIS A 87 -8.21 0.82 2.43
C HIS A 87 -7.15 0.36 3.44
N ARG A 88 -6.42 1.33 3.99
CA ARG A 88 -5.51 1.09 5.11
C ARG A 88 -6.34 1.10 6.39
N PRO A 89 -6.27 0.05 7.24
CA PRO A 89 -6.76 0.20 8.60
C PRO A 89 -5.99 1.36 9.23
N GLN A 90 -6.70 2.40 9.64
CA GLN A 90 -6.10 3.53 10.31
C GLN A 90 -5.54 3.01 11.65
N ALA A 91 -4.25 3.26 11.90
CA ALA A 91 -3.69 2.95 13.20
C ALA A 91 -4.45 3.78 14.26
N PRO A 92 -4.84 3.17 15.39
CA PRO A 92 -5.54 3.88 16.45
C PRO A 92 -4.68 5.05 16.95
N SER A 93 -5.31 6.20 17.13
CA SER A 93 -4.67 7.40 17.67
C SER A 93 -4.19 7.18 19.11
N LEU A 94 -3.26 8.02 19.57
CA LEU A 94 -2.82 8.01 20.97
C LEU A 94 -3.96 8.20 21.97
N SER A 95 -5.00 8.95 21.57
CA SER A 95 -6.21 9.15 22.40
C SER A 95 -7.01 7.86 22.53
N GLU A 96 -7.24 7.15 21.42
CA GLU A 96 -7.95 5.87 21.41
C GLU A 96 -7.17 4.78 22.17
N LEU A 97 -5.85 4.73 22.02
CA LEU A 97 -5.00 3.81 22.77
C LEU A 97 -5.02 4.11 24.28
N LYS A 98 -5.00 5.39 24.66
CA LYS A 98 -5.13 5.80 26.07
C LYS A 98 -6.51 5.44 26.64
N ALA A 99 -7.58 5.60 25.85
CA ALA A 99 -8.93 5.18 26.24
C ALA A 99 -9.02 3.67 26.42
N ALA A 100 -8.44 2.89 25.50
CA ALA A 100 -8.39 1.42 25.59
C ALA A 100 -7.60 0.95 26.82
N MET A 101 -6.46 1.57 27.13
CA MET A 101 -5.69 1.32 28.34
C MET A 101 -6.49 1.64 29.62
N THR A 102 -7.21 2.76 29.60
CA THR A 102 -8.06 3.19 30.72
C THR A 102 -9.21 2.21 30.95
N ALA A 103 -9.82 1.70 29.88
CA ALA A 103 -10.90 0.71 29.94
C ALA A 103 -10.42 -0.68 30.37
N ALA A 104 -9.19 -1.06 30.00
CA ALA A 104 -8.60 -2.34 30.37
C ALA A 104 -8.06 -2.37 31.81
N HIS A 105 -8.09 -1.26 32.54
CA HIS A 105 -7.59 -1.17 33.90
C HIS A 105 -8.39 -2.08 34.85
N PRO A 106 -7.75 -2.84 35.75
CA PRO A 106 -8.42 -3.70 36.74
C PRO A 106 -9.50 -2.98 37.55
N ASP A 107 -9.23 -1.76 38.01
CA ASP A 107 -10.20 -0.90 38.73
C ASP A 107 -11.48 -0.56 37.93
N ARG A 108 -11.49 -0.81 36.62
CA ARG A 108 -12.66 -0.62 35.73
C ARG A 108 -13.27 -1.94 35.26
N GLY A 109 -12.92 -3.06 35.89
CA GLY A 109 -13.39 -4.39 35.52
C GLY A 109 -12.57 -5.05 34.41
N GLY A 110 -11.39 -4.51 34.10
CA GLY A 110 -10.41 -5.14 33.22
C GLY A 110 -9.53 -6.16 33.94
N THR A 111 -8.46 -6.59 33.27
CA THR A 111 -7.46 -7.55 33.80
C THR A 111 -6.07 -6.97 33.64
N ASP A 112 -5.14 -7.33 34.52
CA ASP A 112 -3.74 -6.90 34.45
C ASP A 112 -3.09 -7.21 33.09
N ASP A 113 -3.41 -8.37 32.50
CA ASP A 113 -2.91 -8.77 31.17
C ASP A 113 -3.43 -7.84 30.07
N ALA A 114 -4.74 -7.54 30.09
CA ALA A 114 -5.35 -6.61 29.14
C ALA A 114 -4.81 -5.18 29.29
N PHE A 115 -4.55 -4.74 30.53
CA PHE A 115 -3.93 -3.46 30.81
C PHE A 115 -2.50 -3.39 30.29
N THR A 116 -1.69 -4.42 30.57
CA THR A 116 -0.30 -4.52 30.10
C THR A 116 -0.23 -4.49 28.58
N ALA A 117 -1.05 -5.28 27.89
CA ALA A 117 -1.10 -5.29 26.42
C ALA A 117 -1.60 -3.96 25.81
N ALA A 118 -2.47 -3.22 26.51
CA ALA A 118 -2.91 -1.89 26.07
C ALA A 118 -1.84 -0.81 26.33
N PHE A 119 -1.14 -0.90 27.46
CA PHE A 119 -0.03 -0.03 27.83
C PHE A 119 1.14 -0.16 26.86
N GLU A 120 1.55 -1.38 26.51
CA GLU A 120 2.61 -1.63 25.53
C GLU A 120 2.27 -1.04 24.14
N ARG A 121 1.01 -1.15 23.71
CA ARG A 121 0.54 -0.55 22.45
C ARG A 121 0.59 0.98 22.50
N TYR A 122 0.19 1.58 23.61
CA TYR A 122 0.26 3.04 23.81
C TYR A 122 1.70 3.55 23.79
N GLU A 123 2.61 2.94 24.55
CA GLU A 123 4.01 3.37 24.63
C GLU A 123 4.75 3.18 23.29
N ARG A 124 4.46 2.11 22.55
CA ARG A 124 4.98 1.92 21.18
C ARG A 124 4.52 3.03 20.24
N ALA A 125 3.22 3.35 20.23
CA ALA A 125 2.69 4.43 19.39
C ALA A 125 3.25 5.81 19.80
N ARG A 126 3.44 6.03 21.10
CA ARG A 126 4.00 7.29 21.63
C ARG A 126 5.45 7.50 21.21
N SER A 127 6.29 6.47 21.30
CA SER A 127 7.69 6.55 20.90
C SER A 127 7.87 6.78 19.39
N GLN A 128 6.99 6.21 18.56
CA GLN A 128 6.97 6.47 17.12
C GLN A 128 6.52 7.90 16.76
N ALA A 129 5.62 8.51 17.54
CA ALA A 129 5.14 9.87 17.31
C ALA A 129 6.15 10.96 17.74
N SER A 130 7.12 10.63 18.60
CA SER A 130 8.16 11.55 19.08
C SER A 130 9.43 11.59 18.22
N ARG A 131 9.52 10.76 17.18
CA ARG A 131 10.68 10.62 16.30
C ARG A 131 10.42 11.24 14.94
#